data_AF-A0A6P7FJM4-F1
#
_entry.id   AF-A0A6P7FJM4-F1
#
_cell.length_a   1.000
_cell.length_b   1.000
_cell.length_c   1.000
_cell.angle_alpha   90.00
_cell.angle_beta   90.00
_cell.angle_gamma   90.00
#
_symmetry.space_group_name_H-M   'P 1'
#
loop_
_entity.id
_entity.type
_entity.pdbx_description
1 polymer ?
#
loop_
_entity_poly.entity_id
_entity_poly.type
_entity_poly.pdbx_seq_one_letter_code
_entity_poly.pdbx_strand_id
1 'polypeptide(L)'
;MRYLCLMLALLCINIKFVLGQTFATDPEIDSTELRCLVCEKSIYELTKKVNRLDPNKKVDVGGYRLDVDGNYGHKSIPQTRSELALSELIEGVCTEMDNYVRAKRKRDGSLTLLNMLSEDGTMNPDWSEVDIIQDGDLNKSLKYYCESIMEEYEDEIIKLYQEDETDVSDTFCVKQSNICPQKKIKSEL
;
A
#
# COMPACT_ATOMS: atom_id res chain seq x y z
N MET A 1 -36.64 59.30 -0.23
CA MET A 1 -35.21 59.52 -0.56
C MET A 1 -34.25 58.91 0.49
N ARG A 2 -34.36 59.22 1.79
CA ARG A 2 -33.46 58.65 2.84
C ARG A 2 -33.59 57.13 3.04
N TYR A 3 -34.80 56.57 3.00
CA TYR A 3 -35.02 55.13 3.18
C TYR A 3 -34.63 54.26 1.96
N LEU A 4 -34.66 54.83 0.75
CA LEU A 4 -34.25 54.12 -0.48
C LEU A 4 -32.73 53.87 -0.51
N CYS A 5 -31.95 54.79 0.06
CA CYS A 5 -30.50 54.67 0.19
C CYS A 5 -30.09 53.64 1.26
N LEU A 6 -30.85 53.56 2.37
CA LEU A 6 -30.65 52.56 3.44
C LEU A 6 -30.97 51.13 2.99
N MET A 7 -32.02 50.94 2.18
CA MET A 7 -32.38 49.63 1.64
C MET A 7 -31.37 49.12 0.60
N LEU A 8 -30.80 50.01 -0.22
CA LEU A 8 -29.72 49.67 -1.16
C LEU A 8 -28.41 49.30 -0.43
N ALA A 9 -28.09 49.97 0.68
CA ALA A 9 -26.91 49.66 1.48
C ALA A 9 -26.98 48.27 2.16
N LEU A 10 -28.16 47.86 2.65
CA LEU A 10 -28.37 46.55 3.27
C LEU A 10 -28.32 45.38 2.28
N LEU A 11 -28.75 45.59 1.02
CA LEU A 11 -28.61 44.60 -0.04
C LEU A 11 -27.13 44.37 -0.43
N CYS A 12 -26.30 45.42 -0.44
CA CYS A 12 -24.88 45.31 -0.76
C CYS A 12 -24.07 44.57 0.32
N ILE A 13 -24.47 44.64 1.60
CA ILE A 13 -23.79 43.95 2.70
C ILE A 13 -23.96 42.43 2.59
N ASN A 14 -25.13 41.96 2.16
CA ASN A 14 -25.42 40.53 2.00
C ASN A 14 -24.76 39.93 0.73
N ILE A 15 -24.59 40.71 -0.33
CA ILE A 15 -23.93 40.25 -1.57
C ILE A 15 -22.43 40.01 -1.35
N LYS A 16 -21.77 40.81 -0.51
CA LYS A 16 -20.33 40.64 -0.22
C LYS A 16 -20.03 39.40 0.63
N PHE A 17 -21.01 38.90 1.39
CA PHE A 17 -20.82 37.70 2.22
C PHE A 17 -20.86 36.40 1.39
N VAL A 18 -21.57 36.39 0.27
CA VAL A 18 -21.73 35.19 -0.59
C VAL A 18 -20.53 34.95 -1.50
N LEU A 19 -19.81 36.00 -1.91
CA LEU A 19 -18.66 35.90 -2.83
C LEU A 19 -17.33 35.52 -2.15
N GLY A 20 -17.32 35.37 -0.82
CA GLY A 20 -16.11 35.08 -0.04
C GLY A 20 -15.82 33.61 0.20
N GLN A 21 -16.66 32.68 -0.28
CA GLN A 21 -16.39 31.25 -0.16
C GLN A 21 -15.45 30.81 -1.28
N THR A 22 -14.14 30.89 -1.01
CA THR A 22 -13.17 30.09 -1.74
C THR A 22 -13.44 28.63 -1.39
N PHE A 23 -14.11 27.89 -2.28
CA PHE A 23 -14.11 26.44 -2.21
C PHE A 23 -12.65 26.00 -2.37
N ALA A 24 -12.01 25.60 -1.27
CA ALA A 24 -10.76 24.88 -1.34
C ALA A 24 -11.06 23.60 -2.13
N THR A 25 -10.55 23.53 -3.35
CA THR A 25 -10.56 22.29 -4.11
C THR A 25 -9.56 21.38 -3.44
N ASP A 26 -10.01 20.26 -2.87
CA ASP A 26 -9.10 19.27 -2.33
C ASP A 26 -8.15 18.84 -3.47
N PRO A 27 -6.83 18.80 -3.22
CA PRO A 27 -5.89 18.35 -4.23
C PRO A 27 -6.23 16.91 -4.61
N GLU A 28 -6.57 16.71 -5.89
CA GLU A 28 -6.87 15.40 -6.46
C GLU A 28 -5.66 14.48 -6.25
N ILE A 29 -5.85 13.37 -5.53
CA ILE A 29 -4.79 12.38 -5.28
C ILE A 29 -4.56 11.62 -6.58
N ASP A 30 -3.30 11.56 -7.03
CA ASP A 30 -2.92 10.73 -8.18
C ASP A 30 -3.12 9.25 -7.81
N SER A 31 -4.12 8.63 -8.43
CA SER A 31 -4.47 7.23 -8.20
C SER A 31 -3.36 6.25 -8.62
N THR A 32 -2.52 6.64 -9.58
CA THR A 32 -1.37 5.83 -10.03
C THR A 32 -0.27 5.86 -8.98
N GLU A 33 0.05 7.04 -8.46
CA GLU A 33 1.01 7.21 -7.36
C GLU A 33 0.53 6.45 -6.11
N LEU A 34 -0.76 6.56 -5.77
CA LEU A 34 -1.34 5.86 -4.64
C LEU A 34 -1.26 4.34 -4.80
N ARG A 35 -1.65 3.80 -5.96
CA ARG A 35 -1.58 2.36 -6.24
C ARG A 35 -0.15 1.83 -6.15
N CYS A 36 0.83 2.61 -6.61
CA CYS A 36 2.25 2.29 -6.46
C CYS A 36 2.68 2.23 -4.99
N LEU A 37 2.33 3.23 -4.18
CA LEU A 37 2.65 3.23 -2.75
C LEU A 37 2.01 2.05 -2.01
N VAL A 38 0.77 1.69 -2.37
CA VAL A 38 0.11 0.51 -1.81
C VAL A 38 0.87 -0.76 -2.20
N CYS A 39 1.27 -0.92 -3.46
CA CYS A 39 2.08 -2.07 -3.90
C CYS A 39 3.34 -2.25 -3.03
N GLU A 40 4.14 -1.19 -2.88
CA GLU A 40 5.38 -1.24 -2.10
C GLU A 40 5.10 -1.59 -0.62
N LYS A 41 4.06 -1.01 0.00
CA LYS A 41 3.71 -1.31 1.39
C LYS A 41 3.17 -2.72 1.58
N SER A 42 2.37 -3.23 0.65
CA SER A 42 1.85 -4.59 0.72
C SER A 42 2.96 -5.62 0.60
N ILE A 43 3.90 -5.45 -0.33
CA ILE A 43 5.06 -6.36 -0.45
C ILE A 43 5.99 -6.25 0.76
N TYR A 44 6.15 -5.05 1.34
CA TYR A 44 6.90 -4.87 2.58
C TYR A 44 6.28 -5.68 3.74
N GLU A 45 4.97 -5.56 3.97
CA GLU A 45 4.30 -6.30 5.05
C GLU A 45 4.26 -7.81 4.77
N LEU A 46 4.11 -8.23 3.50
CA LEU A 46 4.19 -9.63 3.10
C LEU A 46 5.57 -10.21 3.40
N THR A 47 6.64 -9.52 2.99
CA THR A 47 8.03 -9.92 3.23
C THR A 47 8.29 -10.07 4.73
N LYS A 48 7.79 -9.14 5.54
CA LYS A 48 7.87 -9.21 6.99
C LYS A 48 7.14 -10.42 7.58
N LYS A 49 5.95 -10.77 7.07
CA LYS A 49 5.24 -11.99 7.46
C LYS A 49 6.00 -13.26 7.06
N VAL A 50 6.56 -13.31 5.84
CA VAL A 50 7.38 -14.42 5.36
C VAL A 50 8.62 -14.61 6.26
N ASN A 51 9.31 -13.52 6.62
CA ASN A 51 10.49 -13.55 7.48
C ASN A 51 10.19 -13.96 8.94
N ARG A 52 8.93 -13.91 9.37
CA ARG A 52 8.48 -14.38 10.69
C ARG A 52 8.20 -15.89 10.72
N LEU A 53 8.14 -16.55 9.56
CA LEU A 53 8.00 -18.01 9.50
C LEU A 53 9.26 -18.70 10.05
N ASP A 54 9.09 -19.91 10.58
CA ASP A 54 10.22 -20.71 11.07
C ASP A 54 11.08 -21.19 9.88
N PRO A 55 12.36 -20.77 9.78
CA PRO A 55 13.22 -21.16 8.66
C PRO A 55 13.52 -22.67 8.62
N ASN A 56 13.34 -23.38 9.73
CA ASN A 56 13.58 -24.82 9.81
C ASN A 56 12.34 -25.66 9.49
N LYS A 57 11.16 -25.03 9.49
CA LYS A 57 9.91 -25.74 9.23
C LYS A 57 9.81 -26.10 7.76
N LYS A 58 9.66 -27.40 7.50
CA LYS A 58 9.42 -27.96 6.17
C LYS A 58 7.98 -28.42 6.03
N VAL A 59 7.46 -28.30 4.82
CA VAL A 59 6.12 -28.75 4.44
C VAL A 59 6.26 -29.88 3.43
N ASP A 60 5.44 -30.92 3.60
CA ASP A 60 5.33 -32.02 2.64
C ASP A 60 4.62 -31.53 1.39
N VAL A 61 5.27 -31.70 0.23
CA VAL A 61 4.71 -31.36 -1.09
C VAL A 61 4.52 -32.61 -1.95
N GLY A 62 4.49 -33.78 -1.31
CA GLY A 62 4.22 -35.06 -1.92
C GLY A 62 5.48 -35.85 -2.26
N GLY A 63 5.43 -36.61 -3.35
CA GLY A 63 6.47 -37.61 -3.66
C GLY A 63 6.07 -39.06 -3.32
N TYR A 64 4.77 -39.35 -3.27
CA TYR A 64 4.23 -40.70 -3.07
C TYR A 64 4.57 -41.72 -4.18
N ARG A 65 5.44 -41.37 -5.14
CA ARG A 65 5.87 -42.26 -6.22
C ARG A 65 7.01 -43.14 -5.70
N LEU A 66 6.86 -44.45 -5.86
CA LEU A 66 7.94 -45.41 -5.66
C LEU A 66 8.94 -45.25 -6.81
N ASP A 67 10.23 -45.23 -6.48
CA ASP A 67 11.28 -45.32 -7.49
C ASP A 67 11.37 -46.75 -8.05
N VAL A 68 12.26 -46.95 -9.02
CA VAL A 68 12.48 -48.26 -9.68
C VAL A 68 12.99 -49.34 -8.72
N ASP A 69 13.52 -48.95 -7.56
CA ASP A 69 14.06 -49.83 -6.53
C ASP A 69 13.05 -50.08 -5.39
N GLY A 70 11.84 -49.52 -5.50
CA GLY A 70 10.78 -49.65 -4.51
C GLY A 70 10.96 -48.75 -3.27
N ASN A 71 11.86 -47.76 -3.32
CA ASN A 71 11.97 -46.77 -2.26
C ASN A 71 10.92 -45.67 -2.41
N TYR A 72 10.53 -45.14 -1.27
CA TYR A 72 9.53 -44.08 -1.16
C TYR A 72 10.22 -42.71 -1.10
N GLY A 73 10.02 -41.87 -2.12
CA GLY A 73 10.70 -40.57 -2.23
C GLY A 73 9.88 -39.41 -1.66
N HIS A 74 9.93 -39.19 -0.34
CA HIS A 74 9.25 -38.03 0.26
C HIS A 74 9.92 -36.71 -0.14
N LYS A 75 9.13 -35.76 -0.69
CA LYS A 75 9.59 -34.43 -1.09
C LYS A 75 9.03 -33.39 -0.13
N SER A 76 9.93 -32.76 0.62
CA SER A 76 9.61 -31.64 1.50
C SER A 76 10.35 -30.38 1.07
N ILE A 77 9.74 -29.21 1.20
CA ILE A 77 10.36 -27.90 0.95
C ILE A 77 10.24 -26.99 2.18
N PRO A 78 11.07 -25.93 2.31
CA PRO A 78 10.89 -24.92 3.36
C PRO A 78 9.50 -24.27 3.31
N GLN A 79 8.91 -23.96 4.47
CA GLN A 79 7.60 -23.30 4.55
C GLN A 79 7.58 -21.95 3.84
N THR A 80 8.68 -21.20 3.90
CA THR A 80 8.85 -19.92 3.21
C THR A 80 8.77 -20.00 1.69
N ARG A 81 8.87 -21.21 1.11
CA ARG A 81 8.77 -21.46 -0.34
C ARG A 81 7.54 -22.29 -0.71
N SER A 82 6.70 -22.63 0.27
CA SER A 82 5.48 -23.39 0.02
C SER A 82 4.41 -22.48 -0.54
N GLU A 83 3.93 -22.79 -1.75
CA GLU A 83 2.83 -22.09 -2.42
C GLU A 83 1.64 -21.91 -1.46
N LEU A 84 1.18 -23.00 -0.83
CA LEU A 84 0.10 -22.96 0.15
C LEU A 84 0.35 -21.97 1.30
N ALA A 85 1.58 -21.88 1.81
CA ALA A 85 1.89 -21.00 2.93
C ALA A 85 2.00 -19.55 2.47
N LEU A 86 2.50 -19.31 1.26
CA LEU A 86 2.59 -17.98 0.67
C LEU A 86 1.19 -17.45 0.31
N SER A 87 0.32 -18.27 -0.27
CA SER A 87 -1.09 -17.93 -0.54
C SER A 87 -1.82 -17.49 0.73
N GLU A 88 -1.69 -18.26 1.84
CA GLU A 88 -2.30 -17.88 3.12
C GLU A 88 -1.81 -16.51 3.63
N LEU A 89 -0.53 -16.20 3.44
CA LEU A 89 0.02 -14.89 3.81
C LEU A 89 -0.47 -13.77 2.89
N ILE A 90 -0.61 -14.03 1.60
CA ILE A 90 -1.11 -13.08 0.59
C ILE A 90 -2.58 -12.72 0.88
N GLU A 91 -3.44 -13.70 1.15
CA GLU A 91 -4.83 -13.47 1.55
C GLU A 91 -4.94 -12.59 2.81
N GLY A 92 -4.01 -12.75 3.75
CA GLY A 92 -4.02 -12.04 5.03
C GLY A 92 -3.37 -10.65 5.03
N VAL A 93 -2.51 -10.32 4.05
CA VAL A 93 -1.63 -9.14 4.14
C VAL A 93 -2.38 -7.82 4.07
N CYS A 94 -3.49 -7.77 3.32
CA CYS A 94 -4.22 -6.52 3.13
C CYS A 94 -4.95 -6.00 4.37
N THR A 95 -5.08 -6.84 5.41
CA THR A 95 -5.55 -6.38 6.73
C THR A 95 -4.58 -5.39 7.39
N GLU A 96 -3.28 -5.44 7.05
CA GLU A 96 -2.30 -4.48 7.56
C GLU A 96 -2.55 -3.06 7.05
N MET A 97 -3.20 -2.90 5.88
CA MET A 97 -3.54 -1.59 5.33
C MET A 97 -4.52 -0.79 6.20
N ASP A 98 -5.25 -1.46 7.10
CA ASP A 98 -6.13 -0.79 8.05
C ASP A 98 -5.34 0.12 9.04
N ASN A 99 -4.04 -0.15 9.23
CA ASN A 99 -3.13 0.64 10.06
C ASN A 99 -2.35 1.73 9.27
N TYR A 100 -2.52 1.79 7.95
CA TYR A 100 -1.91 2.80 7.11
C TYR A 100 -2.88 3.94 6.83
N VAL A 101 -2.36 5.15 6.75
CA VAL A 101 -3.11 6.37 6.37
C VAL A 101 -2.38 7.09 5.26
N ARG A 102 -3.15 7.75 4.38
CA ARG A 102 -2.58 8.69 3.41
C ARG A 102 -2.05 9.93 4.11
N ALA A 103 -0.87 10.37 3.72
CA ALA A 103 -0.26 11.59 4.23
C ALA A 103 0.57 12.29 3.15
N LYS A 104 0.88 13.56 3.38
CA LYS A 104 1.89 14.30 2.61
C LYS A 104 3.11 14.56 3.47
N ARG A 105 4.30 14.37 2.93
CA ARG A 105 5.53 14.75 3.64
C ARG A 105 5.61 16.26 3.77
N LYS A 106 5.92 16.77 4.96
CA LYS A 106 6.10 18.22 5.17
C LYS A 106 7.31 18.80 4.44
N ARG A 107 8.28 17.94 4.10
CA ARG A 107 9.55 18.35 3.49
C ARG A 107 9.38 18.81 2.04
N ASP A 108 8.58 18.09 1.25
CA ASP A 108 8.44 18.30 -0.20
C ASP A 108 6.98 18.22 -0.70
N GLY A 109 6.02 17.92 0.18
CA GLY A 109 4.61 17.75 -0.16
C GLY A 109 4.28 16.43 -0.86
N SER A 110 5.23 15.49 -0.98
CA SER A 110 5.01 14.23 -1.69
C SER A 110 3.95 13.37 -1.00
N LEU A 111 3.16 12.61 -1.78
CA LEU A 111 2.25 11.62 -1.23
C LEU A 111 3.06 10.49 -0.56
N THR A 112 2.55 9.95 0.54
CA THR A 112 3.12 8.80 1.23
C THR A 112 2.03 8.06 2.00
N LEU A 113 2.29 6.79 2.32
CA LEU A 113 1.51 6.04 3.30
C LEU A 113 2.27 5.99 4.62
N LEU A 114 1.66 6.51 5.68
CA LEU A 114 2.19 6.44 7.04
C LEU A 114 1.54 5.25 7.75
N ASN A 115 2.36 4.36 8.29
CA ASN A 115 1.90 3.39 9.27
C ASN A 115 1.64 4.12 10.59
N MET A 116 0.42 4.10 11.12
CA MET A 116 0.07 4.83 12.34
C MET A 116 0.75 4.26 13.58
N LEU A 117 0.84 2.93 13.66
CA LEU A 117 1.39 2.21 14.82
C LEU A 117 2.60 1.38 14.42
N SER A 118 3.69 1.55 15.15
CA SER A 118 4.85 0.67 15.07
C SER A 118 4.53 -0.75 15.56
N GLU A 119 5.44 -1.71 15.35
CA GLU A 119 5.21 -3.11 15.69
C GLU A 119 4.96 -3.37 17.18
N ASP A 120 5.46 -2.49 18.04
CA ASP A 120 5.27 -2.50 19.49
C ASP A 120 3.98 -1.79 19.94
N GLY A 121 3.17 -1.31 19.00
CA GLY A 121 1.93 -0.58 19.25
C GLY A 121 2.14 0.88 19.63
N THR A 122 3.36 1.41 19.54
CA THR A 122 3.63 2.83 19.78
C THR A 122 3.34 3.68 18.54
N MET A 123 3.13 4.98 18.74
CA MET A 123 2.92 5.92 17.64
C MET A 123 4.17 6.00 16.76
N ASN A 124 3.99 5.95 15.44
CA ASN A 124 5.11 6.06 14.51
C ASN A 124 5.86 7.39 14.71
N PRO A 125 7.20 7.38 14.89
CA PRO A 125 7.99 8.60 15.09
C PRO A 125 7.87 9.61 13.94
N ASP A 126 7.61 9.13 12.73
CA ASP A 126 7.47 9.96 11.53
C ASP A 126 6.12 10.71 11.48
N TRP A 127 5.22 10.49 12.46
CA TRP A 127 3.94 11.17 12.55
C TRP A 127 4.07 12.70 12.51
N SER A 128 5.12 13.23 13.14
CA SER A 128 5.37 14.68 13.17
C SER A 128 5.88 15.24 11.84
N GLU A 129 6.37 14.39 10.95
CA GLU A 129 6.99 14.77 9.67
C GLU A 129 6.01 14.81 8.50
N VAL A 130 4.76 14.40 8.74
CA VAL A 130 3.74 14.30 7.70
C VAL A 130 2.46 15.05 8.09
N ASP A 131 1.69 15.43 7.07
CA ASP A 131 0.34 15.96 7.20
C ASP A 131 -0.64 14.88 6.74
N ILE A 132 -1.43 14.33 7.67
CA ILE A 132 -2.43 13.29 7.38
C ILE A 132 -3.53 13.88 6.48
N ILE A 133 -3.84 13.17 5.39
CA ILE A 133 -4.95 13.52 4.51
C ILE A 133 -6.23 12.98 5.14
N GLN A 134 -7.11 13.90 5.56
CA GLN A 134 -8.38 13.58 6.18
C GLN A 134 -9.52 13.72 5.16
N ASP A 135 -9.76 12.65 4.41
CA ASP A 135 -10.85 12.56 3.46
C ASP A 135 -11.86 11.48 3.89
N GLY A 136 -12.99 11.37 3.17
CA GLY A 136 -14.03 10.39 3.46
C GLY A 136 -13.62 8.92 3.21
N ASP A 137 -12.39 8.70 2.74
CA ASP A 137 -11.84 7.45 2.26
C ASP A 137 -10.54 7.10 3.02
N LEU A 138 -10.43 7.54 4.28
CA LEU A 138 -9.22 7.48 5.11
C LEU A 138 -8.29 6.28 4.80
N ASN A 139 -8.82 5.05 4.87
CA ASN A 139 -8.07 3.80 4.63
C ASN A 139 -8.79 2.81 3.69
N LYS A 140 -10.05 3.05 3.30
CA LYS A 140 -10.87 2.04 2.61
C LYS A 140 -10.30 1.70 1.23
N SER A 141 -9.90 2.70 0.47
CA SER A 141 -9.24 2.47 -0.82
C SER A 141 -7.87 1.80 -0.70
N LEU A 142 -7.11 2.02 0.38
CA LEU A 142 -5.79 1.38 0.54
C LEU A 142 -5.92 -0.13 0.58
N LYS A 143 -6.87 -0.61 1.39
CA LYS A 143 -7.20 -2.03 1.49
C LYS A 143 -7.70 -2.58 0.16
N TYR A 144 -8.61 -1.87 -0.51
CA TYR A 144 -9.12 -2.26 -1.83
C TYR A 144 -8.01 -2.37 -2.89
N TYR A 145 -7.10 -1.40 -2.95
CA TYR A 145 -5.95 -1.46 -3.86
C TYR A 145 -5.04 -2.64 -3.53
N CYS A 146 -4.81 -2.92 -2.25
CA CYS A 146 -4.03 -4.08 -1.84
C CYS A 146 -4.71 -5.37 -2.29
N GLU A 147 -5.99 -5.55 -1.96
CA GLU A 147 -6.76 -6.76 -2.31
C GLU A 147 -6.73 -6.97 -3.83
N SER A 148 -7.01 -5.92 -4.61
CA SER A 148 -6.95 -5.98 -6.06
C SER A 148 -5.55 -6.37 -6.59
N ILE A 149 -4.46 -5.88 -6.00
CA ILE A 149 -3.09 -6.22 -6.43
C ILE A 149 -2.73 -7.66 -6.03
N MET A 150 -3.05 -8.05 -4.80
CA MET A 150 -2.71 -9.37 -4.25
C MET A 150 -3.48 -10.48 -4.95
N GLU A 151 -4.76 -10.25 -5.28
CA GLU A 151 -5.58 -11.19 -6.05
C GLU A 151 -5.15 -11.29 -7.52
N GLU A 152 -4.80 -10.17 -8.17
CA GLU A 152 -4.44 -10.15 -9.59
C GLU A 152 -3.08 -10.82 -9.87
N TYR A 153 -2.13 -10.71 -8.93
CA TYR A 153 -0.73 -11.12 -9.13
C TYR A 153 -0.23 -12.17 -8.13
N GLU A 154 -1.13 -12.93 -7.50
CA GLU A 154 -0.78 -13.92 -6.48
C GLU A 154 0.32 -14.89 -6.99
N ASP A 155 0.13 -15.47 -8.17
CA ASP A 155 1.05 -16.45 -8.76
C ASP A 155 2.45 -15.87 -9.02
N GLU A 156 2.53 -14.64 -9.54
CA GLU A 156 3.79 -13.94 -9.80
C GLU A 156 4.54 -13.63 -8.49
N ILE A 157 3.81 -13.16 -7.48
CA ILE A 157 4.37 -12.85 -6.17
C ILE A 157 4.92 -14.13 -5.52
N ILE A 158 4.17 -15.24 -5.56
CA ILE A 158 4.61 -16.53 -5.02
C ILE A 158 5.92 -16.98 -5.67
N LYS A 159 6.03 -16.88 -7.01
CA LYS A 159 7.25 -17.26 -7.74
C LYS A 159 8.47 -16.47 -7.29
N LEU A 160 8.32 -15.15 -7.06
CA LEU A 160 9.42 -14.32 -6.58
C LEU A 160 9.98 -14.78 -5.23
N TYR A 161 9.11 -15.17 -4.28
CA TYR A 161 9.55 -15.71 -3.00
C TYR A 161 10.16 -17.12 -3.11
N GLN A 162 9.67 -17.94 -4.05
CA GLN A 162 10.24 -19.27 -4.30
C GLN A 162 11.65 -19.21 -4.90
N GLU A 163 11.93 -18.17 -5.71
CA GLU A 163 13.21 -17.92 -6.36
C GLU A 163 14.25 -17.20 -5.47
N ASP A 164 13.87 -16.82 -4.24
CA ASP A 164 14.76 -16.14 -3.27
C ASP A 164 15.23 -14.76 -3.76
N GLU A 165 14.36 -14.03 -4.46
CA GLU A 165 14.64 -12.68 -4.95
C GLU A 165 14.88 -11.71 -3.77
N THR A 166 15.96 -10.93 -3.87
CA THR A 166 16.40 -10.06 -2.77
C THR A 166 15.62 -8.75 -2.67
N ASP A 167 15.11 -8.26 -3.81
CA ASP A 167 14.30 -7.05 -3.88
C ASP A 167 12.97 -7.35 -4.56
N VAL A 168 12.12 -8.09 -3.85
CA VAL A 168 10.77 -8.47 -4.31
C VAL A 168 9.94 -7.23 -4.62
N SER A 169 10.06 -6.16 -3.81
CA SER A 169 9.28 -4.93 -4.00
C SER A 169 9.61 -4.23 -5.32
N ASP A 170 10.87 -3.92 -5.59
CA ASP A 170 11.26 -3.24 -6.84
C ASP A 170 11.01 -4.16 -8.05
N THR A 171 11.32 -5.45 -7.91
CA THR A 171 11.13 -6.43 -8.99
C THR A 171 9.66 -6.60 -9.34
N PHE A 172 8.78 -6.75 -8.36
CA PHE A 172 7.36 -6.90 -8.59
C PHE A 172 6.70 -5.58 -9.02
N CYS A 173 6.75 -4.55 -8.16
CA CYS A 173 5.97 -3.32 -8.33
C CYS A 173 6.44 -2.48 -9.53
N VAL A 174 7.74 -2.52 -9.87
CA VAL A 174 8.30 -1.71 -10.98
C VAL A 174 8.52 -2.55 -12.24
N LYS A 175 9.22 -3.70 -12.14
CA LYS A 175 9.71 -4.41 -13.34
C LYS A 175 8.68 -5.35 -13.97
N GLN A 176 7.91 -6.08 -13.16
CA GLN A 176 6.98 -7.10 -13.67
C GLN A 176 5.56 -6.56 -13.89
N SER A 177 4.99 -5.90 -12.88
CA SER A 177 3.57 -5.48 -12.89
C SER A 177 3.33 -4.12 -13.57
N ASN A 178 4.36 -3.29 -13.72
CA ASN A 178 4.25 -1.89 -14.16
C ASN A 178 3.27 -1.05 -13.32
N ILE A 179 2.99 -1.44 -12.07
CA ILE A 179 2.14 -0.67 -11.15
C ILE A 179 2.83 0.66 -10.79
N CYS A 180 4.13 0.60 -10.52
CA CYS A 180 4.95 1.76 -10.27
C CYS A 180 5.61 2.27 -11.55
N PRO A 181 5.67 3.59 -11.75
CA PRO A 181 6.42 4.15 -12.86
C PRO A 181 7.91 3.81 -12.72
N GLN A 182 8.58 3.55 -13.85
CA GLN A 182 10.02 3.36 -13.84
C GLN A 182 10.71 4.59 -13.28
N LYS A 183 11.61 4.40 -12.31
CA LYS A 183 12.44 5.47 -11.74
C LYS A 183 13.26 6.12 -12.86
N LYS A 184 12.81 7.28 -13.35
CA LYS A 184 13.63 8.09 -14.25
C LYS A 184 14.83 8.56 -13.45
N ILE A 185 16.02 8.07 -13.80
CA ILE A 185 17.28 8.61 -13.29
C ILE A 185 17.31 10.08 -13.72
N LYS A 186 16.98 10.99 -12.80
CA LYS A 186 17.33 12.40 -12.97
C LYS A 186 18.85 12.44 -12.86
N SER A 187 19.54 12.41 -13.99
CA SER A 187 20.90 12.93 -14.06
C SER A 187 20.81 14.39 -13.64
N GLU A 188 21.21 14.66 -12.40
CA GLU A 188 21.44 16.03 -11.93
C GLU A 188 22.46 16.66 -12.89
N LEU A 189 22.05 17.76 -13.53
CA LEU A 189 22.92 18.70 -14.24
C LEU A 189 22.89 20.02 -13.46
#